data_AF-A0A8H7LJV5-F1
#
_entry.id   AF-A0A8H7LJV5-F1
#
_cell.length_a   1.000
_cell.length_b   1.000
_cell.length_c   1.000
_cell.angle_alpha   90.00
_cell.angle_beta   90.00
_cell.angle_gamma   90.00
#
_symmetry.space_group_name_H-M   'P 1'
#
loop_
_entity.id
_entity.type
_entity.pdbx_description
1 polymer ?
#
loop_
_entity_poly.entity_id
_entity_poly.type
_entity_poly.pdbx_seq_one_letter_code
_entity_poly.pdbx_strand_id
1 'polypeptide(L)'
;MRGDRTMRAMHLGSSVIQALNQDAWAQYHGPKRYFNWINQFEQRLATDFADGPSLTDVRDNLTAHLELVMLKLAVVDSTSAYILLRDALPKFLLLVSTESDLLIERPNGSLTISFPRTLNSPRHELVRFVTYDSLMGLLLGVPPLVEYVYEGACGVDQCERVHGIPTACFQILSQVNSSRTGSSACLENWRVLEQRVLEWGSPHVISAAPAPEAANIEQATIKEIWRHLLLIYIYMGMGGASSHDSRVQASVDHIFYHAETLGTSRIGIHMLPHCIAAGVAARLERHRVAIYRKLMSFTDARPWFSCGPQFSQFLHHLWHGAGDGGRAVTWDDYIQARQQVIPI
;
A
#
# COMPACT_ATOMS: atom_id res chain seq x y z
N MET A 1 -1.79 11.33 -31.56
CA MET A 1 -2.09 9.96 -31.11
C MET A 1 -2.27 9.96 -29.59
N ARG A 2 -3.35 10.56 -29.10
CA ARG A 2 -3.68 10.75 -27.67
C ARG A 2 -4.22 9.43 -27.11
N GLY A 3 -3.73 8.94 -25.97
CA GLY A 3 -4.27 7.74 -25.31
C GLY A 3 -3.65 6.37 -25.68
N ASP A 4 -2.65 6.33 -26.57
CA ASP A 4 -2.07 5.05 -27.04
C ASP A 4 -1.30 4.32 -25.92
N ARG A 5 -0.49 5.02 -25.11
CA ARG A 5 0.33 4.39 -24.05
C ARG A 5 -0.50 3.83 -22.91
N THR A 6 -1.43 4.63 -22.37
CA THR A 6 -2.34 4.18 -21.30
C THR A 6 -3.20 3.02 -21.75
N MET A 7 -3.76 3.10 -22.96
CA MET A 7 -4.55 2.00 -23.52
C MET A 7 -3.72 0.73 -23.70
N ARG A 8 -2.47 0.83 -24.18
CA ARG A 8 -1.55 -0.31 -24.26
C ARG A 8 -1.20 -0.88 -22.89
N ALA A 9 -0.99 -0.03 -21.87
CA ALA A 9 -0.72 -0.47 -20.50
C ALA A 9 -1.92 -1.22 -19.89
N MET A 10 -3.13 -0.67 -20.06
CA MET A 10 -4.38 -1.32 -19.64
C MET A 10 -4.64 -2.62 -20.39
N HIS A 11 -4.40 -2.65 -21.71
CA HIS A 11 -4.51 -3.85 -22.53
C HIS A 11 -3.51 -4.91 -22.09
N LEU A 12 -2.25 -4.52 -21.82
CA LEU A 12 -1.24 -5.43 -21.27
C LEU A 12 -1.69 -5.99 -19.92
N GLY A 13 -2.19 -5.13 -19.02
CA GLY A 13 -2.69 -5.55 -17.72
C GLY A 13 -3.86 -6.53 -17.83
N SER A 14 -4.84 -6.23 -18.68
CA SER A 14 -5.96 -7.12 -18.99
C SER A 14 -5.48 -8.46 -19.55
N SER A 15 -4.54 -8.44 -20.49
CA SER A 15 -3.97 -9.64 -21.11
C SER A 15 -3.24 -10.51 -20.09
N VAL A 16 -2.47 -9.89 -19.19
CA VAL A 16 -1.76 -10.58 -18.11
C VAL A 16 -2.75 -11.21 -17.13
N ILE A 17 -3.75 -10.44 -16.66
CA ILE A 17 -4.78 -10.94 -15.74
C ILE A 17 -5.58 -12.08 -16.38
N GLN A 18 -5.99 -11.92 -17.65
CA GLN A 18 -6.72 -12.94 -18.38
C GLN A 18 -5.90 -14.23 -18.51
N ALA A 19 -4.63 -14.11 -18.91
CA ALA A 19 -3.76 -15.27 -19.09
C ALA A 19 -3.49 -15.99 -17.77
N LEU A 20 -3.29 -15.23 -16.68
CA LEU A 20 -3.12 -15.82 -15.35
C LEU A 20 -4.38 -16.54 -14.83
N ASN A 21 -5.58 -16.09 -15.22
CA ASN A 21 -6.84 -16.77 -14.89
C ASN A 21 -7.10 -18.03 -15.73
N GLN A 22 -6.50 -18.14 -16.92
CA GLN A 22 -6.72 -19.25 -17.84
C GLN A 22 -5.71 -20.40 -17.65
N ASP A 23 -4.49 -20.10 -17.22
CA ASP A 23 -3.44 -21.10 -17.05
C ASP A 23 -3.37 -21.65 -15.61
N ALA A 24 -4.16 -22.68 -15.31
CA ALA A 24 -3.97 -23.48 -14.08
C ALA A 24 -2.57 -24.12 -13.99
N TRP A 25 -1.87 -24.25 -15.12
CA TRP A 25 -0.51 -24.79 -15.27
C TRP A 25 0.60 -23.72 -15.25
N ALA A 26 0.27 -22.42 -15.17
CA ALA A 26 1.25 -21.34 -15.12
C ALA A 26 2.09 -21.32 -13.84
N GLN A 27 1.72 -22.09 -12.81
CA GLN A 27 2.44 -22.15 -11.53
C GLN A 27 3.93 -22.55 -11.65
N TYR A 28 4.34 -23.25 -12.72
CA TYR A 28 5.72 -23.73 -12.87
C TYR A 28 6.55 -23.03 -13.96
N HIS A 29 5.94 -22.48 -15.01
CA HIS A 29 6.66 -21.82 -16.13
C HIS A 29 6.05 -20.48 -16.61
N GLY A 30 4.90 -20.06 -16.09
CA GLY A 30 4.18 -18.86 -16.51
C GLY A 30 4.81 -17.50 -16.15
N PRO A 31 5.43 -17.30 -14.97
CA PRO A 31 5.91 -15.98 -14.55
C PRO A 31 6.93 -15.36 -15.50
N LYS A 32 7.82 -16.18 -16.09
CA LYS A 32 8.88 -15.71 -17.01
C LYS A 32 8.33 -15.10 -18.29
N ARG A 33 7.22 -15.61 -18.81
CA ARG A 33 6.60 -15.08 -20.04
C ARG A 33 6.03 -13.69 -19.82
N TYR A 34 5.29 -13.51 -18.73
CA TYR A 34 4.68 -12.22 -18.38
C TYR A 34 5.73 -11.18 -17.98
N PHE A 35 6.77 -11.61 -17.25
CA PHE A 35 7.93 -10.77 -16.96
C PHE A 35 8.56 -10.18 -18.22
N ASN A 36 8.75 -10.99 -19.27
CA ASN A 36 9.30 -10.51 -20.54
C ASN A 36 8.37 -9.49 -21.22
N TRP A 37 7.05 -9.68 -21.18
CA TRP A 37 6.10 -8.71 -21.73
C TRP A 37 6.13 -7.38 -20.98
N ILE A 38 6.15 -7.44 -19.65
CA ILE A 38 6.25 -6.25 -18.78
C ILE A 38 7.54 -5.48 -19.06
N ASN A 39 8.69 -6.17 -19.10
CA ASN A 39 9.98 -5.51 -19.32
C ASN A 39 10.10 -4.94 -20.74
N GLN A 40 9.58 -5.62 -21.76
CA GLN A 40 9.54 -5.07 -23.12
C GLN A 40 8.69 -3.80 -23.19
N PHE A 41 7.57 -3.75 -22.47
CA PHE A 41 6.74 -2.55 -22.42
C PHE A 41 7.41 -1.41 -21.66
N GLU A 42 8.06 -1.70 -20.54
CA GLU A 42 8.89 -0.77 -19.77
C GLU A 42 10.00 -0.14 -20.62
N GLN A 43 10.76 -0.96 -21.36
CA GLN A 43 11.80 -0.49 -22.27
C GLN A 43 11.24 0.47 -23.34
N ARG A 44 10.07 0.16 -23.89
CA ARG A 44 9.40 1.04 -24.87
C ARG A 44 8.98 2.37 -24.24
N LEU A 45 8.50 2.38 -22.99
CA LEU A 45 8.15 3.62 -22.30
C LEU A 45 9.38 4.50 -22.04
N ALA A 46 10.55 3.91 -21.80
CA ALA A 46 11.80 4.64 -21.61
C ALA A 46 12.31 5.28 -22.90
N THR A 47 12.17 4.62 -24.06
CA THR A 47 12.63 5.14 -25.36
C THR A 47 11.73 6.21 -25.97
N ASP A 48 10.49 6.32 -25.49
CA ASP A 48 9.41 7.07 -26.12
C ASP A 48 9.33 8.57 -25.73
N PHE A 49 10.31 9.08 -24.98
CA PHE A 49 10.34 10.49 -24.58
C PHE A 49 10.89 11.37 -25.70
N ALA A 50 10.00 12.15 -26.32
CA ALA A 50 10.38 13.25 -27.20
C ALA A 50 10.98 14.41 -26.37
N ASP A 51 11.88 15.18 -26.97
CA ASP A 51 12.38 16.43 -26.39
C ASP A 51 11.22 17.42 -26.18
N GLY A 52 10.96 17.78 -24.92
CA GLY A 52 9.89 18.71 -24.54
C GLY A 52 8.48 18.08 -24.54
N PRO A 53 8.20 17.06 -23.70
CA PRO A 53 6.90 16.40 -23.66
C PRO A 53 5.80 17.38 -23.20
N SER A 54 4.62 17.31 -23.83
CA SER A 54 3.47 18.08 -23.35
C SER A 54 3.02 17.57 -21.98
N LEU A 55 2.32 18.40 -21.20
CA LEU A 55 1.72 17.97 -19.92
C LEU A 55 0.77 16.77 -20.08
N THR A 56 0.11 16.66 -21.24
CA THR A 56 -0.72 15.49 -21.54
C THR A 56 0.14 14.23 -21.71
N ASP A 57 1.29 14.34 -22.38
CA ASP A 57 2.19 13.19 -22.57
C ASP A 57 2.81 12.74 -21.25
N VAL A 58 3.19 13.69 -20.38
CA VAL A 58 3.71 13.40 -19.03
C VAL A 58 2.66 12.64 -18.21
N ARG A 59 1.41 13.09 -18.27
CA ARG A 59 0.29 12.45 -17.59
C ARG A 59 0.07 11.02 -18.09
N ASP A 60 -0.10 10.84 -19.39
CA ASP A 60 -0.33 9.51 -19.99
C ASP A 60 0.84 8.56 -19.68
N ASN A 61 2.06 9.10 -19.60
CA ASN A 61 3.25 8.36 -19.23
C ASN A 61 3.29 7.98 -17.74
N LEU A 62 2.91 8.88 -16.83
CA LEU A 62 2.76 8.58 -15.41
C LEU A 62 1.72 7.48 -15.18
N THR A 63 0.55 7.58 -15.82
CA THR A 63 -0.49 6.54 -15.73
C THR A 63 0.06 5.19 -16.18
N ALA A 64 0.74 5.12 -17.33
CA ALA A 64 1.34 3.88 -17.82
C ALA A 64 2.41 3.31 -16.88
N HIS A 65 3.25 4.15 -16.27
CA HIS A 65 4.21 3.72 -15.24
C HIS A 65 3.51 3.13 -14.02
N LEU A 66 2.47 3.79 -13.51
CA LEU A 66 1.72 3.32 -12.35
C LEU A 66 0.98 2.01 -12.62
N GLU A 67 0.51 1.77 -13.85
CA GLU A 67 -0.01 0.46 -14.23
C GLU A 67 1.08 -0.61 -14.20
N LEU A 68 2.26 -0.30 -14.72
CA LEU A 68 3.39 -1.23 -14.66
C LEU A 68 3.87 -1.50 -13.23
N VAL A 69 3.81 -0.51 -12.33
CA VAL A 69 4.11 -0.70 -10.89
C VAL A 69 3.17 -1.77 -10.33
N MET A 70 1.87 -1.64 -10.59
CA MET A 70 0.87 -2.63 -10.16
C MET A 70 1.15 -4.01 -10.77
N LEU A 71 1.48 -4.09 -12.06
CA LEU A 71 1.76 -5.36 -12.72
C LEU A 71 3.05 -6.03 -12.20
N LYS A 72 4.12 -5.26 -11.97
CA LYS A 72 5.35 -5.80 -11.36
C LYS A 72 5.08 -6.34 -9.96
N LEU A 73 4.26 -5.65 -9.20
CA LEU A 73 3.84 -6.07 -7.86
C LEU A 73 2.89 -7.28 -7.87
N ALA A 74 2.20 -7.51 -8.98
CA ALA A 74 1.32 -8.66 -9.16
C ALA A 74 2.03 -9.88 -9.79
N VAL A 75 3.14 -9.70 -10.50
CA VAL A 75 3.70 -10.78 -11.35
C VAL A 75 5.18 -11.01 -11.14
N VAL A 76 5.91 -9.99 -10.71
CA VAL A 76 7.36 -9.97 -10.70
C VAL A 76 7.83 -10.01 -9.25
N ASP A 77 7.96 -8.84 -8.62
CA ASP A 77 8.41 -8.69 -7.25
C ASP A 77 8.19 -7.23 -6.77
N SER A 78 8.23 -7.02 -5.46
CA SER A 78 8.03 -5.69 -4.86
C SER A 78 9.21 -4.73 -5.05
N THR A 79 10.43 -5.24 -5.33
CA THR A 79 11.63 -4.43 -5.56
C THR A 79 11.57 -3.73 -6.89
N SER A 80 11.32 -4.49 -7.95
CA SER A 80 11.12 -4.02 -9.30
C SER A 80 9.94 -3.04 -9.37
N ALA A 81 8.86 -3.29 -8.62
CA ALA A 81 7.73 -2.37 -8.51
C ALA A 81 8.13 -1.05 -7.81
N TYR A 82 8.90 -1.11 -6.72
CA TYR A 82 9.37 0.07 -6.00
C TYR A 82 10.35 0.92 -6.82
N ILE A 83 11.30 0.29 -7.53
CA ILE A 83 12.21 0.98 -8.45
C ILE A 83 11.40 1.73 -9.51
N LEU A 84 10.40 1.10 -10.11
CA LEU A 84 9.58 1.75 -11.12
C LEU A 84 8.73 2.89 -10.56
N LEU A 85 8.28 2.78 -9.30
CA LEU A 85 7.61 3.88 -8.60
C LEU A 85 8.55 5.07 -8.39
N ARG A 86 9.83 4.82 -8.07
CA ARG A 86 10.87 5.86 -8.01
C ARG A 86 11.07 6.54 -9.37
N ASP A 87 11.08 5.77 -10.46
CA ASP A 87 11.22 6.32 -11.81
C ASP A 87 9.98 7.12 -12.27
N ALA A 88 8.85 6.91 -11.62
CA ALA A 88 7.63 7.70 -11.82
C ALA A 88 7.66 9.04 -11.06
N LEU A 89 8.49 9.19 -10.04
CA LEU A 89 8.54 10.38 -9.17
C LEU A 89 8.74 11.70 -9.94
N PRO A 90 9.68 11.83 -10.90
CA PRO A 90 9.86 13.10 -11.61
C PRO A 90 8.61 13.52 -12.40
N LYS A 91 7.85 12.56 -12.93
CA LYS A 91 6.61 12.82 -13.69
C LYS A 91 5.49 13.27 -12.75
N PHE A 92 5.40 12.64 -11.58
CA PHE A 92 4.50 13.06 -10.51
C PHE A 92 4.80 14.50 -10.06
N LEU A 93 6.06 14.81 -9.74
CA LEU A 93 6.46 16.15 -9.30
C LEU A 93 6.18 17.22 -10.36
N LEU A 94 6.44 16.91 -11.64
CA LEU A 94 6.13 17.83 -12.74
C LEU A 94 4.64 18.14 -12.82
N LEU A 95 3.76 17.13 -12.70
CA LEU A 95 2.32 17.36 -12.72
C LEU A 95 1.85 18.16 -11.50
N VAL A 96 2.33 17.83 -10.30
CA VAL A 96 1.98 18.56 -9.08
C VAL A 96 2.44 20.01 -9.14
N SER A 97 3.61 20.31 -9.73
CA SER A 97 4.09 21.69 -9.88
C SER A 97 3.20 22.57 -10.78
N THR A 98 2.31 21.97 -11.58
CA THR A 98 1.34 22.70 -12.40
C THR A 98 0.03 23.00 -11.68
N GLU A 99 -0.15 22.49 -10.45
CA GLU A 99 -1.36 22.63 -9.65
C GLU A 99 -1.04 23.30 -8.32
N SER A 100 -1.10 24.63 -8.28
CA SER A 100 -0.81 25.41 -7.07
C SER A 100 -1.67 24.99 -5.88
N ASP A 101 -2.90 24.52 -6.10
CA ASP A 101 -3.80 24.05 -5.04
C ASP A 101 -3.25 22.83 -4.29
N LEU A 102 -2.40 22.02 -4.91
CA LEU A 102 -1.79 20.85 -4.28
C LEU A 102 -0.56 21.19 -3.43
N LEU A 103 -0.06 22.41 -3.54
CA LEU A 103 1.11 22.89 -2.83
C LEU A 103 0.70 23.75 -1.63
N ILE A 104 1.46 23.61 -0.54
CA ILE A 104 1.35 24.43 0.65
C ILE A 104 2.70 25.08 0.88
N GLU A 105 2.69 26.40 1.06
CA GLU A 105 3.87 27.17 1.43
C GLU A 105 4.13 27.04 2.93
N ARG A 106 5.31 26.51 3.29
CA ARG A 106 5.75 26.41 4.68
C ARG A 106 6.29 27.77 5.18
N PRO A 107 6.35 28.00 6.50
CA PRO A 107 6.85 29.26 7.08
C PRO A 107 8.27 29.66 6.64
N ASN A 108 9.07 28.70 6.16
CA ASN A 108 10.41 28.92 5.61
C ASN A 108 10.42 29.28 4.11
N GLY A 109 9.24 29.51 3.49
CA GLY A 109 9.09 29.81 2.06
C GLY A 109 9.19 28.59 1.13
N SER A 110 9.34 27.37 1.67
CA SER A 110 9.39 26.15 0.84
C SER A 110 7.99 25.67 0.46
N LEU A 111 7.81 25.25 -0.79
CA LEU A 111 6.57 24.61 -1.25
C LEU A 111 6.62 23.11 -0.97
N THR A 112 5.56 22.58 -0.37
CA THR A 112 5.45 21.16 -0.02
C THR A 112 4.11 20.60 -0.49
N ILE A 113 4.08 19.31 -0.83
CA ILE A 113 2.91 18.67 -1.40
C ILE A 113 1.92 18.32 -0.29
N SER A 114 0.67 18.76 -0.43
CA SER A 114 -0.39 18.45 0.53
C SER A 114 -0.98 17.07 0.26
N PHE A 115 -0.72 16.12 1.17
CA PHE A 115 -1.24 14.75 1.03
C PHE A 115 -2.76 14.70 0.89
N PRO A 116 -3.56 15.36 1.77
CA PRO A 116 -5.01 15.30 1.67
C PRO A 116 -5.52 15.92 0.36
N ARG A 117 -4.93 17.03 -0.10
CA ARG A 117 -5.34 17.66 -1.36
C ARG A 117 -4.97 16.81 -2.56
N THR A 118 -3.79 16.19 -2.57
CA THR A 118 -3.40 15.27 -3.66
C THR A 118 -4.28 14.03 -3.69
N LEU A 119 -4.62 13.46 -2.53
CA LEU A 119 -5.48 12.28 -2.45
C LEU A 119 -6.95 12.57 -2.83
N ASN A 120 -7.39 13.82 -2.68
CA ASN A 120 -8.68 14.31 -3.14
C ASN A 120 -8.66 14.87 -4.57
N SER A 121 -7.51 14.87 -5.25
CA SER A 121 -7.38 15.41 -6.60
C SER A 121 -8.30 14.67 -7.57
N PRO A 122 -8.89 15.35 -8.57
CA PRO A 122 -9.59 14.68 -9.67
C PRO A 122 -8.63 13.89 -10.58
N ARG A 123 -7.31 14.09 -10.44
CA ARG A 123 -6.28 13.40 -11.22
C ARG A 123 -5.93 12.05 -10.62
N HIS A 124 -6.57 11.01 -11.14
CA HIS A 124 -6.39 9.62 -10.70
C HIS A 124 -4.93 9.15 -10.65
N GLU A 125 -4.07 9.63 -11.54
CA GLU A 125 -2.64 9.32 -11.56
C GLU A 125 -1.90 9.86 -10.34
N LEU A 126 -2.29 11.04 -9.83
CA LEU A 126 -1.70 11.61 -8.61
C LEU A 126 -2.17 10.84 -7.38
N VAL A 127 -3.47 10.53 -7.31
CA VAL A 127 -4.10 9.73 -6.23
C VAL A 127 -3.43 8.35 -6.14
N ARG A 128 -3.19 7.69 -7.29
CA ARG A 128 -2.50 6.39 -7.34
C ARG A 128 -1.05 6.48 -6.90
N PHE A 129 -0.32 7.50 -7.33
CA PHE A 129 1.07 7.68 -6.92
C PHE A 129 1.19 7.77 -5.40
N VAL A 130 0.43 8.67 -4.75
CA VAL A 130 0.50 8.85 -3.28
C VAL A 130 0.01 7.63 -2.52
N THR A 131 -0.94 6.88 -3.09
CA THR A 131 -1.42 5.60 -2.55
C THR A 131 -0.31 4.55 -2.57
N TYR A 132 0.39 4.39 -3.70
CA TYR A 132 1.50 3.46 -3.82
C TYR A 132 2.70 3.87 -2.95
N ASP A 133 3.02 5.16 -2.88
CA ASP A 133 4.09 5.65 -2.00
C ASP A 133 3.80 5.30 -0.53
N SER A 134 2.57 5.52 -0.09
CA SER A 134 2.12 5.21 1.27
C SER A 134 2.13 3.70 1.57
N LEU A 135 1.63 2.88 0.65
CA LEU A 135 1.60 1.43 0.81
C LEU A 135 3.00 0.81 0.75
N MET A 136 3.86 1.27 -0.16
CA MET A 136 5.24 0.78 -0.24
C MET A 136 6.04 1.16 1.00
N GLY A 137 5.83 2.36 1.55
CA GLY A 137 6.44 2.75 2.82
C GLY A 137 6.07 1.80 3.97
N LEU A 138 4.80 1.39 4.07
CA LEU A 138 4.34 0.38 5.04
C LEU A 138 4.94 -1.00 4.74
N LEU A 139 4.73 -1.50 3.52
CA LEU A 139 5.04 -2.87 3.14
C LEU A 139 6.54 -3.13 3.14
N LEU A 140 7.36 -2.21 2.63
CA LEU A 140 8.80 -2.39 2.49
C LEU A 140 9.57 -1.72 3.64
N GLY A 141 8.90 -0.92 4.48
CA GLY A 141 9.58 -0.15 5.51
C GLY A 141 10.58 0.85 4.94
N VAL A 142 10.36 1.33 3.70
CA VAL A 142 11.21 2.32 3.02
C VAL A 142 10.71 3.74 3.33
N PRO A 143 11.58 4.76 3.21
CA PRO A 143 11.14 6.15 3.26
C PRO A 143 10.11 6.48 2.18
N PRO A 144 9.14 7.36 2.47
CA PRO A 144 8.31 7.98 1.43
C PRO A 144 9.18 8.63 0.35
N LEU A 145 8.75 8.53 -0.90
CA LEU A 145 9.43 9.17 -2.03
C LEU A 145 9.21 10.68 -2.06
N VAL A 146 8.14 11.14 -1.41
CA VAL A 146 7.75 12.55 -1.37
C VAL A 146 7.61 12.98 0.09
N GLU A 147 8.11 14.17 0.40
CA GLU A 147 7.80 14.83 1.66
C GLU A 147 6.42 15.49 1.56
N TYR A 148 5.47 15.00 2.37
CA TYR A 148 4.11 15.50 2.40
C TYR A 148 3.82 16.32 3.65
N VAL A 149 2.93 17.31 3.51
CA VAL A 149 2.23 17.94 4.63
C VAL A 149 0.80 17.43 4.74
N TYR A 150 0.26 17.43 5.95
CA TYR A 150 -1.00 16.76 6.27
C TYR A 150 -2.10 17.71 6.74
N GLU A 151 -2.02 18.98 6.39
CA GLU A 151 -3.04 19.97 6.72
C GLU A 151 -4.34 19.70 5.95
N GLY A 152 -5.43 19.55 6.71
CA GLY A 152 -6.76 19.25 6.18
C GLY A 152 -7.17 17.78 6.31
N ALA A 153 -8.47 17.54 6.11
CA ALA A 153 -9.03 16.20 6.14
C ALA A 153 -9.08 15.59 4.73
N CYS A 154 -8.82 14.28 4.64
CA CYS A 154 -9.14 13.53 3.44
C CYS A 154 -10.66 13.44 3.23
N GLY A 155 -11.11 13.56 1.98
CA GLY A 155 -12.50 13.35 1.60
C GLY A 155 -12.88 11.88 1.66
N VAL A 156 -14.18 11.61 1.73
CA VAL A 156 -14.72 10.27 2.00
C VAL A 156 -14.69 9.36 0.74
N ASP A 157 -14.52 9.90 -0.47
CA ASP A 157 -15.19 9.29 -1.62
C ASP A 157 -14.35 8.52 -2.67
N GLN A 158 -13.05 8.78 -2.86
CA GLN A 158 -12.34 8.19 -4.02
C GLN A 158 -11.69 6.82 -3.77
N CYS A 159 -10.90 6.67 -2.69
CA CYS A 159 -10.20 5.41 -2.41
C CYS A 159 -11.15 4.31 -1.86
N GLU A 160 -12.18 4.71 -1.12
CA GLU A 160 -13.20 3.79 -0.59
C GLU A 160 -13.95 3.08 -1.73
N ARG A 161 -14.19 3.78 -2.86
CA ARG A 161 -14.92 3.24 -4.02
C ARG A 161 -14.11 2.26 -4.87
N VAL A 162 -12.78 2.42 -4.97
CA VAL A 162 -11.96 1.59 -5.88
C VAL A 162 -11.29 0.41 -5.16
N HIS A 163 -10.98 0.56 -3.87
CA HIS A 163 -10.14 -0.41 -3.16
C HIS A 163 -10.79 -0.95 -1.88
N GLY A 164 -11.95 -0.41 -1.47
CA GLY A 164 -12.51 -0.68 -0.15
C GLY A 164 -11.61 -0.20 1.00
N ILE A 165 -10.57 0.59 0.69
CA ILE A 165 -9.64 1.17 1.66
C ILE A 165 -10.09 2.59 1.93
N PRO A 166 -10.47 2.92 3.17
CA PRO A 166 -10.91 4.25 3.53
C PRO A 166 -9.79 5.27 3.33
N THR A 167 -10.09 6.38 2.67
CA THR A 167 -9.10 7.43 2.30
C THR A 167 -8.29 7.92 3.51
N ALA A 168 -8.93 8.03 4.68
CA ALA A 168 -8.29 8.40 5.94
C ALA A 168 -7.15 7.45 6.35
N CYS A 169 -7.24 6.16 6.01
CA CYS A 169 -6.17 5.19 6.28
C CYS A 169 -4.87 5.59 5.59
N PHE A 170 -4.93 6.02 4.34
CA PHE A 170 -3.73 6.41 3.60
C PHE A 170 -3.05 7.64 4.19
N GLN A 171 -3.82 8.61 4.70
CA GLN A 171 -3.26 9.77 5.39
C GLN A 171 -2.48 9.33 6.64
N ILE A 172 -3.07 8.45 7.44
CA ILE A 172 -2.44 7.93 8.66
C ILE A 172 -1.20 7.10 8.32
N LEU A 173 -1.27 6.21 7.33
CA LEU A 173 -0.12 5.43 6.87
C LEU A 173 1.03 6.34 6.44
N SER A 174 0.73 7.35 5.62
CA SER A 174 1.72 8.31 5.14
C SER A 174 2.35 9.09 6.30
N GLN A 175 1.57 9.54 7.29
CA GLN A 175 2.10 10.21 8.48
C GLN A 175 3.04 9.31 9.28
N VAL A 176 2.68 8.05 9.53
CA VAL A 176 3.55 7.10 10.23
C VAL A 176 4.84 6.84 9.44
N ASN A 177 4.74 6.69 8.11
CA ASN A 177 5.91 6.55 7.24
C ASN A 177 6.85 7.76 7.34
N SER A 178 6.31 8.97 7.27
CA SER A 178 7.07 10.22 7.39
C SER A 178 7.74 10.34 8.76
N SER A 179 7.01 10.04 9.84
CA SER A 179 7.54 10.09 11.20
C SER A 179 8.72 9.14 11.41
N ARG A 180 8.64 7.90 10.89
CA ARG A 180 9.72 6.90 10.95
C ARG A 180 11.03 7.39 10.36
N THR A 181 10.96 8.25 9.35
CA THR A 181 12.14 8.78 8.66
C THR A 181 12.70 10.05 9.29
N GLY A 182 12.12 10.52 10.41
CA GLY A 182 12.49 11.77 11.05
C GLY A 182 12.08 13.00 10.25
N SER A 183 11.12 12.87 9.33
CA SER A 183 10.63 14.01 8.55
C SER A 183 9.97 15.04 9.48
N SER A 184 10.46 16.28 9.42
CA SER A 184 9.89 17.42 10.15
C SER A 184 8.44 17.76 9.76
N ALA A 185 7.95 17.22 8.63
CA ALA A 185 6.59 17.45 8.17
C ALA A 185 5.54 16.66 8.99
N CYS A 186 5.95 15.60 9.69
CA CYS A 186 5.08 14.89 10.63
C CYS A 186 5.18 15.55 12.02
N LEU A 187 4.31 16.53 12.27
CA LEU A 187 4.27 17.27 13.55
C LEU A 187 3.35 16.63 14.59
N GLU A 188 2.51 15.68 14.19
CA GLU A 188 1.49 15.12 15.07
C GLU A 188 2.07 14.03 15.97
N ASN A 189 1.66 14.00 17.24
CA ASN A 189 2.04 12.93 18.17
C ASN A 189 1.29 11.63 17.80
N TRP A 190 1.92 10.47 17.97
CA TRP A 190 1.30 9.15 17.74
C TRP A 190 -0.02 8.98 18.50
N ARG A 191 -0.21 9.64 19.65
CA ARG A 191 -1.48 9.64 20.41
C ARG A 191 -2.63 10.35 19.67
N VAL A 192 -2.33 11.40 18.91
CA VAL A 192 -3.33 12.12 18.09
C VAL A 192 -3.75 11.24 16.91
N LEU A 193 -2.80 10.50 16.34
CA LEU A 193 -3.08 9.48 15.33
C LEU A 193 -3.91 8.32 15.89
N GLU A 194 -3.55 7.80 17.06
CA GLU A 194 -4.31 6.76 17.79
C GLU A 194 -5.75 7.22 18.04
N GLN A 195 -5.95 8.41 18.61
CA GLN A 195 -7.28 8.95 18.89
C GLN A 195 -8.13 9.06 17.62
N ARG A 196 -7.56 9.57 16.52
CA ARG A 196 -8.26 9.64 15.23
C ARG A 196 -8.68 8.26 14.73
N VAL A 197 -7.81 7.24 14.86
CA VAL A 197 -8.14 5.86 14.47
C VAL A 197 -9.22 5.26 15.36
N LEU A 198 -9.24 5.57 16.66
CA LEU A 198 -10.27 5.08 17.59
C LEU A 198 -11.63 5.76 17.40
N GLU A 199 -11.63 7.05 17.04
CA GLU A 199 -12.85 7.80 16.72
C GLU A 199 -13.39 7.47 15.31
N TRP A 200 -12.51 6.95 14.45
CA TRP A 200 -12.81 6.55 13.09
C TRP A 200 -13.76 5.33 13.09
N GLY A 201 -15.05 5.61 12.86
CA GLY A 201 -16.10 4.59 12.86
C GLY A 201 -17.12 4.72 14.00
N SER A 202 -17.09 5.80 14.80
CA SER A 202 -18.23 6.10 15.69
C SER A 202 -19.49 6.34 14.85
N PRO A 203 -20.57 5.57 15.07
CA PRO A 203 -21.77 5.63 14.24
C PRO A 203 -22.56 6.89 14.59
N HIS A 204 -22.29 8.01 13.93
CA HIS A 204 -23.12 9.22 14.05
C HIS A 204 -23.79 9.68 12.74
N VAL A 205 -23.68 8.92 11.65
CA VAL A 205 -24.49 9.19 10.46
C VAL A 205 -24.95 7.88 9.83
N ILE A 206 -26.15 7.45 10.22
CA ILE A 206 -26.95 6.45 9.51
C ILE A 206 -27.29 7.06 8.14
N SER A 207 -26.68 6.55 7.07
CA SER A 207 -27.09 6.89 5.70
C SER A 207 -28.36 6.10 5.33
N ALA A 208 -29.37 6.82 4.85
CA ALA A 208 -30.74 6.36 4.64
C ALA A 208 -30.93 5.53 3.36
N ALA A 209 -30.17 4.44 3.20
CA ALA A 209 -30.44 3.44 2.15
C ALA A 209 -30.16 2.02 2.67
N PRO A 210 -31.12 1.08 2.59
CA PRO A 210 -30.90 -0.28 3.04
C PRO A 210 -30.04 -1.03 2.01
N ALA A 211 -28.72 -0.98 2.16
CA ALA A 211 -27.86 -2.01 1.57
C ALA A 211 -28.16 -3.36 2.25
N PRO A 212 -28.06 -4.50 1.53
CA PRO A 212 -28.32 -5.80 2.12
C PRO A 212 -27.40 -6.01 3.33
N GLU A 213 -27.96 -6.46 4.45
CA GLU A 213 -27.30 -6.51 5.76
C GLU A 213 -25.90 -7.15 5.74
N ALA A 214 -25.69 -8.18 4.90
CA ALA A 214 -24.40 -8.84 4.71
C ALA A 214 -23.30 -7.92 4.13
N ALA A 215 -23.62 -7.04 3.17
CA ALA A 215 -22.65 -6.12 2.59
C ALA A 215 -22.21 -5.05 3.60
N ASN A 216 -23.13 -4.63 4.48
CA ASN A 216 -22.82 -3.71 5.58
C ASN A 216 -21.91 -4.36 6.62
N ILE A 217 -22.13 -5.64 6.94
CA ILE A 217 -21.27 -6.40 7.87
C ILE A 217 -19.86 -6.56 7.30
N GLU A 218 -19.72 -6.90 6.02
CA GLU A 218 -18.42 -7.02 5.36
C GLU A 218 -17.65 -5.69 5.35
N GLN A 219 -18.31 -4.59 4.98
CA GLN A 219 -17.68 -3.26 4.97
C GLN A 219 -17.28 -2.79 6.38
N ALA A 220 -18.13 -3.04 7.38
CA ALA A 220 -17.80 -2.75 8.77
C ALA A 220 -16.59 -3.57 9.24
N THR A 221 -16.54 -4.85 8.87
CA THR A 221 -15.40 -5.74 9.18
C THR A 221 -14.12 -5.24 8.51
N ILE A 222 -14.17 -4.80 7.24
CA ILE A 222 -13.02 -4.22 6.54
C ILE A 222 -12.49 -2.99 7.28
N LYS A 223 -13.39 -2.06 7.62
CA LYS A 223 -13.02 -0.84 8.36
C LYS A 223 -12.36 -1.18 9.69
N GLU A 224 -12.89 -2.18 10.39
CA GLU A 224 -12.37 -2.64 11.67
C GLU A 224 -10.98 -3.29 11.56
N ILE A 225 -10.74 -4.13 10.54
CA ILE A 225 -9.42 -4.72 10.32
C ILE A 225 -8.40 -3.64 9.94
N TRP A 226 -8.79 -2.65 9.12
CA TRP A 226 -7.95 -1.49 8.84
C TRP A 226 -7.63 -0.68 10.10
N ARG A 227 -8.62 -0.48 10.99
CA ARG A 227 -8.42 0.19 12.28
C ARG A 227 -7.30 -0.47 13.06
N HIS A 228 -7.34 -1.79 13.19
CA HIS A 228 -6.33 -2.54 13.93
C HIS A 228 -4.96 -2.60 13.25
N LEU A 229 -4.90 -2.66 11.91
CA LEU A 229 -3.63 -2.50 11.19
C LEU A 229 -2.98 -1.16 11.50
N LEU A 230 -3.76 -0.07 11.43
CA LEU A 230 -3.25 1.27 11.70
C LEU A 230 -2.76 1.41 13.14
N LEU A 231 -3.49 0.86 14.12
CA LEU A 231 -3.06 0.86 15.51
C LEU A 231 -1.72 0.12 15.71
N ILE A 232 -1.55 -1.06 15.12
CA ILE A 232 -0.26 -1.78 15.15
C ILE A 232 0.85 -0.89 14.58
N TYR A 233 0.61 -0.27 13.42
CA TYR A 233 1.63 0.53 12.76
C TYR A 233 1.94 1.83 13.50
N ILE A 234 0.94 2.49 14.09
CA ILE A 234 1.14 3.67 14.95
C ILE A 234 2.00 3.30 16.16
N TYR A 235 1.65 2.22 16.89
CA TYR A 235 2.38 1.84 18.10
C TYR A 235 3.81 1.40 17.80
N MET A 236 3.99 0.50 16.82
CA MET A 236 5.30 -0.08 16.55
C MET A 236 6.17 0.80 15.64
N GLY A 237 5.57 1.43 14.63
CA GLY A 237 6.28 2.24 13.64
C GLY A 237 6.63 3.62 14.16
N MET A 238 5.74 4.27 14.91
CA MET A 238 5.94 5.64 15.38
C MET A 238 6.11 5.76 16.89
N GLY A 239 5.36 4.97 17.67
CA GLY A 239 5.40 4.98 19.13
C GLY A 239 6.58 4.24 19.75
N GLY A 240 7.38 3.53 18.95
CA GLY A 240 8.52 2.73 19.41
C GLY A 240 8.14 1.51 20.24
N ALA A 241 6.87 1.11 20.24
CA ALA A 241 6.40 -0.07 20.96
C ALA A 241 6.93 -1.35 20.30
N SER A 242 7.13 -2.39 21.11
CA SER A 242 7.45 -3.72 20.60
C SER A 242 6.19 -4.57 20.41
N SER A 243 6.35 -5.72 19.77
CA SER A 243 5.31 -6.75 19.66
C SER A 243 4.80 -7.24 21.02
N HIS A 244 5.48 -6.98 22.14
CA HIS A 244 4.98 -7.34 23.48
C HIS A 244 3.98 -6.34 24.07
N ASP A 245 3.84 -5.15 23.49
CA ASP A 245 2.85 -4.18 23.95
C ASP A 245 1.44 -4.80 23.87
N SER A 246 0.69 -4.70 24.97
CA SER A 246 -0.63 -5.33 25.08
C SER A 246 -1.62 -4.75 24.07
N ARG A 247 -1.48 -3.48 23.67
CA ARG A 247 -2.34 -2.83 22.67
C ARG A 247 -2.04 -3.35 21.27
N VAL A 248 -0.76 -3.66 21.00
CA VAL A 248 -0.34 -4.33 19.75
C VAL A 248 -0.93 -5.73 19.70
N GLN A 249 -0.80 -6.53 20.76
CA GLN A 249 -1.33 -7.90 20.78
C GLN A 249 -2.85 -7.94 20.70
N ALA A 250 -3.56 -7.04 21.38
CA ALA A 250 -5.01 -6.91 21.23
C ALA A 250 -5.40 -6.66 19.77
N SER A 251 -4.66 -5.78 19.08
CA SER A 251 -4.93 -5.51 17.66
C SER A 251 -4.63 -6.70 16.75
N VAL A 252 -3.59 -7.49 17.04
CA VAL A 252 -3.32 -8.75 16.35
C VAL A 252 -4.50 -9.72 16.52
N ASP A 253 -4.95 -9.94 17.75
CA ASP A 253 -6.05 -10.87 18.04
C ASP A 253 -7.35 -10.45 17.32
N HIS A 254 -7.67 -9.15 17.28
CA HIS A 254 -8.80 -8.63 16.54
C HIS A 254 -8.69 -8.89 15.02
N ILE A 255 -7.52 -8.68 14.42
CA ILE A 255 -7.31 -8.98 12.99
C ILE A 255 -7.58 -10.45 12.71
N PHE A 256 -7.10 -11.37 13.55
CA PHE A 256 -7.35 -12.80 13.37
C PHE A 256 -8.82 -13.18 13.53
N TYR A 257 -9.48 -12.68 14.58
CA TYR A 257 -10.91 -12.92 14.82
C TYR A 257 -11.78 -12.52 13.63
N HIS A 258 -11.52 -11.34 13.05
CA HIS A 258 -12.27 -10.85 11.90
C HIS A 258 -11.84 -11.51 10.58
N ALA A 259 -10.56 -11.86 10.41
CA ALA A 259 -10.07 -12.53 9.19
C ALA A 259 -10.61 -13.95 9.03
N GLU A 260 -10.80 -14.70 10.13
CA GLU A 260 -11.45 -16.03 10.10
C GLU A 260 -12.89 -15.94 9.62
N THR A 261 -13.62 -14.90 10.07
CA THR A 261 -15.01 -14.62 9.67
C THR A 261 -15.13 -14.32 8.17
N LEU A 262 -14.10 -13.76 7.56
CA LEU A 262 -14.06 -13.41 6.12
C LEU A 262 -13.55 -14.54 5.22
N GLY A 263 -13.32 -15.76 5.75
CA GLY A 263 -12.47 -16.85 5.24
C GLY A 263 -12.34 -17.09 3.72
N THR A 264 -13.34 -16.80 2.89
CA THR A 264 -13.31 -16.99 1.43
C THR A 264 -13.78 -15.78 0.61
N SER A 265 -14.06 -14.65 1.26
CA SER A 265 -14.60 -13.48 0.57
C SER A 265 -13.58 -12.90 -0.42
N ARG A 266 -14.08 -12.20 -1.45
CA ARG A 266 -13.24 -11.47 -2.42
C ARG A 266 -12.33 -10.45 -1.75
N ILE A 267 -12.62 -10.08 -0.51
CA ILE A 267 -11.90 -9.11 0.33
C ILE A 267 -10.55 -9.67 0.79
N GLY A 268 -10.39 -10.99 0.84
CA GLY A 268 -9.13 -11.63 1.21
C GLY A 268 -7.92 -11.13 0.39
N ILE A 269 -8.13 -10.57 -0.79
CA ILE A 269 -7.11 -9.99 -1.67
C ILE A 269 -6.53 -8.67 -1.14
N HIS A 270 -7.28 -7.94 -0.31
CA HIS A 270 -6.84 -6.68 0.31
C HIS A 270 -6.16 -6.90 1.68
N MET A 271 -5.94 -8.16 2.06
CA MET A 271 -5.39 -8.52 3.36
C MET A 271 -3.87 -8.48 3.42
N LEU A 272 -3.15 -8.27 2.30
CA LEU A 272 -1.69 -8.25 2.34
C LEU A 272 -1.13 -7.25 3.38
N PRO A 273 -1.49 -5.95 3.38
CA PRO A 273 -1.01 -5.01 4.40
C PRO A 273 -1.29 -5.49 5.84
N HIS A 274 -2.45 -6.12 6.06
CA HIS A 274 -2.87 -6.66 7.34
C HIS A 274 -2.02 -7.86 7.76
N CYS A 275 -1.73 -8.78 6.83
CA CYS A 275 -0.82 -9.90 7.05
C CYS A 275 0.60 -9.43 7.39
N ILE A 276 1.08 -8.34 6.78
CA ILE A 276 2.38 -7.77 7.10
C ILE A 276 2.36 -7.17 8.50
N ALA A 277 1.46 -6.24 8.80
CA ALA A 277 1.40 -5.59 10.11
C ALA A 277 1.20 -6.60 11.25
N ALA A 278 0.21 -7.49 11.12
CA ALA A 278 -0.02 -8.54 12.11
C ALA A 278 1.14 -9.55 12.17
N GLY A 279 1.82 -9.80 11.04
CA GLY A 279 2.94 -10.72 10.94
C GLY A 279 4.19 -10.23 11.66
N VAL A 280 4.50 -8.94 11.51
CA VAL A 280 5.54 -8.26 12.29
C VAL A 280 5.23 -8.35 13.78
N ALA A 281 3.97 -8.14 14.16
CA ALA A 281 3.52 -8.19 15.55
C ALA A 281 3.30 -9.62 16.10
N ALA A 282 3.37 -10.67 15.27
CA ALA A 282 2.98 -12.02 15.67
C ALA A 282 4.00 -12.68 16.60
N ARG A 283 3.55 -13.00 17.82
CA ARG A 283 4.35 -13.72 18.83
C ARG A 283 4.04 -15.20 18.91
N LEU A 284 2.77 -15.56 18.71
CA LEU A 284 2.33 -16.94 18.82
C LEU A 284 2.57 -17.67 17.51
N GLU A 285 3.13 -18.88 17.60
CA GLU A 285 3.44 -19.68 16.41
C GLU A 285 2.18 -19.98 15.58
N ARG A 286 1.03 -20.18 16.23
CA ARG A 286 -0.26 -20.34 15.54
C ARG A 286 -0.60 -19.14 14.63
N HIS A 287 -0.29 -17.92 15.07
CA HIS A 287 -0.53 -16.70 14.29
C HIS A 287 0.47 -16.61 13.12
N ARG A 288 1.75 -16.90 13.38
CA ARG A 288 2.81 -16.91 12.34
C ARG A 288 2.48 -17.90 11.22
N VAL A 289 2.10 -19.13 11.57
CA VAL A 289 1.70 -20.16 10.62
C VAL A 289 0.47 -19.75 9.81
N ALA A 290 -0.55 -19.18 10.46
CA ALA A 290 -1.75 -18.71 9.76
C ALA A 290 -1.44 -17.57 8.77
N ILE A 291 -0.61 -16.61 9.17
CA ILE A 291 -0.14 -15.52 8.29
C ILE A 291 0.70 -16.06 7.14
N TYR A 292 1.63 -16.97 7.42
CA TYR A 292 2.45 -17.59 6.38
C TYR A 292 1.57 -18.29 5.33
N ARG A 293 0.62 -19.13 5.75
CA ARG A 293 -0.32 -19.79 4.83
C ARG A 293 -1.13 -18.77 4.04
N LYS A 294 -1.59 -17.69 4.67
CA LYS A 294 -2.35 -16.65 3.98
C LYS A 294 -1.50 -15.92 2.94
N LEU A 295 -0.26 -15.55 3.27
CA LEU A 295 0.67 -14.92 2.32
C LEU A 295 1.00 -15.85 1.16
N MET A 296 1.19 -17.14 1.42
CA MET A 296 1.39 -18.14 0.38
C MET A 296 0.14 -18.38 -0.49
N SER A 297 -1.06 -18.00 -0.03
CA SER A 297 -2.27 -18.04 -0.85
C SER A 297 -2.42 -16.85 -1.81
N PHE A 298 -1.60 -15.81 -1.66
CA PHE A 298 -1.55 -14.67 -2.60
C PHE A 298 -0.73 -15.01 -3.87
N THR A 299 -0.92 -16.22 -4.40
CA THR A 299 -0.27 -16.70 -5.63
C THR A 299 -1.20 -16.67 -6.84
N ASP A 300 -2.52 -16.62 -6.60
CA ASP A 300 -3.52 -16.55 -7.67
C ASP A 300 -3.72 -15.10 -8.09
N ALA A 301 -3.70 -14.86 -9.39
CA ALA A 301 -3.69 -13.56 -10.06
C ALA A 301 -4.94 -12.70 -9.88
N ARG A 302 -5.16 -12.31 -8.64
CA ARG A 302 -6.17 -11.34 -8.26
C ARG A 302 -5.49 -9.98 -8.11
N PRO A 303 -6.20 -8.87 -8.36
CA PRO A 303 -5.59 -7.66 -8.92
C PRO A 303 -4.68 -6.86 -7.97
N TRP A 304 -4.38 -7.37 -6.78
CA TRP A 304 -3.70 -6.64 -5.72
C TRP A 304 -2.67 -7.54 -5.05
N PHE A 305 -1.40 -7.36 -5.45
CA PHE A 305 -0.18 -7.84 -4.78
C PHE A 305 0.01 -9.36 -4.66
N SER A 306 0.42 -10.02 -5.75
CA SER A 306 0.84 -11.43 -5.71
C SER A 306 2.26 -11.64 -5.16
N CYS A 307 2.87 -10.61 -4.55
CA CYS A 307 4.16 -10.70 -3.86
C CYS A 307 4.08 -11.36 -2.47
N GLY A 308 2.95 -11.97 -2.08
CA GLY A 308 2.79 -12.64 -0.79
C GLY A 308 3.93 -13.59 -0.43
N PRO A 309 4.39 -14.48 -1.32
CA PRO A 309 5.55 -15.35 -1.07
C PRO A 309 6.86 -14.61 -0.80
N GLN A 310 7.06 -13.41 -1.36
CA GLN A 310 8.25 -12.61 -1.08
C GLN A 310 8.16 -12.01 0.33
N PHE A 311 7.01 -11.48 0.71
CA PHE A 311 6.81 -10.97 2.06
C PHE A 311 6.83 -12.06 3.14
N SER A 312 6.41 -13.29 2.82
CA SER A 312 6.53 -14.42 3.74
C SER A 312 7.98 -14.76 4.05
N GLN A 313 8.91 -14.54 3.11
CA GLN A 313 10.36 -14.69 3.36
C GLN A 313 10.87 -13.63 4.34
N PHE A 314 10.42 -12.37 4.22
CA PHE A 314 10.81 -11.30 5.15
C PHE A 314 10.38 -11.64 6.57
N LEU A 315 9.12 -12.04 6.73
CA LEU A 315 8.56 -12.44 8.02
C LEU A 315 9.19 -13.72 8.56
N HIS A 316 9.50 -14.69 7.70
CA HIS A 316 10.22 -15.89 8.09
C HIS A 316 11.59 -15.56 8.68
N HIS A 317 12.34 -14.64 8.05
CA HIS A 317 13.62 -14.17 8.57
C HIS A 317 13.46 -13.44 9.91
N LEU A 318 12.44 -12.58 10.04
CA LEU A 318 12.12 -11.90 11.29
C LEU A 318 11.79 -12.90 12.42
N TRP A 319 10.94 -13.88 12.16
CA TRP A 319 10.43 -14.83 13.15
C TRP A 319 11.49 -15.81 13.66
N HIS A 320 12.46 -16.19 12.83
CA HIS A 320 13.57 -17.07 13.19
C HIS A 320 14.85 -16.30 13.57
N GLY A 321 14.85 -14.98 13.44
CA GLY A 321 15.91 -14.08 13.87
C GLY A 321 15.53 -13.36 15.17
N ALA A 322 15.24 -12.06 15.07
CA ALA A 322 14.90 -11.22 16.22
C ALA A 322 13.72 -11.79 17.03
N GLY A 323 12.70 -12.31 16.34
CA GLY A 323 11.48 -12.85 16.93
C GLY A 323 11.54 -14.32 17.37
N ASP A 324 12.72 -14.97 17.35
CA ASP A 324 12.85 -16.38 17.73
C ASP A 324 12.28 -16.65 19.13
N GLY A 325 11.64 -17.80 19.31
CA GLY A 325 10.96 -18.16 20.56
C GLY A 325 9.84 -17.20 21.00
N GLY A 326 9.31 -16.37 20.10
CA GLY A 326 8.27 -15.39 20.41
C GLY A 326 8.79 -14.12 21.11
N ARG A 327 10.10 -13.84 20.99
CA ARG A 327 10.76 -12.62 21.51
C ARG A 327 10.15 -11.33 20.96
N ALA A 328 10.39 -10.25 21.70
CA ALA A 328 9.92 -8.92 21.34
C ALA A 328 10.63 -8.45 20.08
N VAL A 329 9.85 -7.95 19.12
CA VAL A 329 10.36 -7.33 17.90
C VAL A 329 9.74 -5.95 17.75
N THR A 330 10.50 -5.05 17.14
CA THR A 330 10.12 -3.69 16.79
C THR A 330 9.86 -3.61 15.28
N TRP A 331 9.36 -2.46 14.81
CA TRP A 331 9.25 -2.25 13.37
C TRP A 331 10.62 -2.15 12.68
N ASP A 332 11.66 -1.73 13.39
CA ASP A 332 13.02 -1.66 12.83
C ASP A 332 13.63 -3.05 12.64
N ASP A 333 13.32 -4.02 13.52
CA ASP A 333 13.70 -5.42 13.31
C ASP A 333 13.08 -5.97 12.01
N TYR A 334 11.85 -5.57 11.68
CA TYR A 334 11.22 -5.92 10.41
C TYR A 334 11.97 -5.34 9.20
N ILE A 335 12.38 -4.07 9.26
CA ILE A 335 13.16 -3.44 8.19
C ILE A 335 14.49 -4.18 8.01
N GLN A 336 15.19 -4.47 9.10
CA GLN A 336 16.46 -5.19 9.07
C GLN A 336 16.27 -6.58 8.45
N ALA A 337 15.24 -7.32 8.86
CA ALA A 337 14.91 -8.61 8.27
C ALA A 337 14.60 -8.53 6.78
N ARG A 338 13.84 -7.51 6.35
CA ARG A 338 13.58 -7.24 4.93
C ARG A 338 14.86 -6.93 4.18
N GLN A 339 15.75 -6.11 4.73
CA GLN A 339 17.04 -5.73 4.11
C GLN A 339 17.98 -6.93 3.90
N GLN A 340 17.90 -7.97 4.74
CA GLN A 340 18.64 -9.22 4.53
C GLN A 340 18.16 -10.02 3.33
N VAL A 341 16.88 -9.88 2.96
CA VAL A 341 16.30 -10.56 1.79
C VAL A 341 16.42 -9.68 0.55
N ILE A 342 16.21 -8.37 0.70
CA ILE A 342 16.22 -7.37 -0.38
C ILE A 342 16.84 -6.05 0.10
N PRO A 343 18.04 -5.70 -0.38
CA PRO A 343 18.71 -4.45 -0.05
C PRO A 343 18.19 -3.30 -0.94
N ILE A 344 17.02 -2.74 -0.58
CA ILE A 344 16.48 -1.49 -1.14
C ILE A 344 16.43 -0.34 -0.14
#